data_AF-A0A838MLI3-F1
#
_entry.id   AF-A0A838MLI3-F1
#
_cell.length_a   1.000
_cell.length_b   1.000
_cell.length_c   1.000
_cell.angle_alpha   90.00
_cell.angle_beta   90.00
_cell.angle_gamma   90.00
#
_symmetry.space_group_name_H-M   'P 1'
#
loop_
_entity.id
_entity.type
_entity.pdbx_description
1 polymer ?
#
loop_
_entity_poly.entity_id
_entity_poly.type
_entity_poly.pdbx_seq_one_letter_code
_entity_poly.pdbx_strand_id
1 'polypeptide(L)'
;MDIALRMAPGVRRGTSPGLLASPLALVAALFALGLALRAWTFGDPNLFVDDDFYLLVGQQMHHGALPYVDIWDRKPLGLFVLYWLFASAGSGVLAYQIAAWLASTATG
;
A
#
# COMPACT_ATOMS: atom_id res chain seq x y z
N MET A 1 -38.71 -16.21 -54.89
CA MET A 1 -37.39 -15.66 -55.25
C MET A 1 -36.97 -14.73 -54.11
N ASP A 2 -36.13 -15.26 -53.23
CA ASP A 2 -35.64 -14.62 -52.01
C ASP A 2 -34.65 -13.48 -52.31
N ILE A 3 -34.94 -12.29 -51.82
CA ILE A 3 -33.97 -11.19 -51.75
C ILE A 3 -33.58 -11.07 -50.28
N ALA A 4 -32.71 -11.99 -49.85
CA ALA A 4 -32.15 -12.00 -48.51
C ALA A 4 -31.24 -10.78 -48.31
N LEU A 5 -31.63 -9.93 -47.36
CA LEU A 5 -30.81 -8.90 -46.72
C LEU A 5 -29.46 -9.50 -46.28
N ARG A 6 -28.38 -9.16 -46.98
CA ARG A 6 -27.00 -9.44 -46.54
C ARG A 6 -26.59 -8.37 -45.53
N MET A 7 -27.05 -8.56 -44.29
CA MET A 7 -26.59 -7.83 -43.12
C MET A 7 -25.09 -8.11 -42.95
N ALA A 8 -24.28 -7.04 -42.94
CA ALA A 8 -22.83 -7.14 -42.75
C ALA A 8 -22.51 -7.93 -41.46
N PRO A 9 -21.48 -8.80 -41.46
CA PRO A 9 -21.10 -9.56 -40.28
C PRO A 9 -20.76 -8.59 -39.14
N GLY A 10 -21.51 -8.71 -38.04
CA GLY A 10 -21.35 -7.88 -36.86
C GLY A 10 -19.91 -7.86 -36.36
N VAL A 11 -19.35 -6.65 -36.29
CA VAL A 11 -18.16 -6.36 -35.50
C VAL A 11 -18.52 -6.71 -34.05
N ARG A 12 -18.12 -7.90 -33.60
CA ARG A 12 -18.16 -8.25 -32.18
C ARG A 12 -17.16 -7.33 -31.50
N ARG A 13 -17.62 -6.21 -30.93
CA ARG A 13 -16.82 -5.48 -29.94
C ARG A 13 -16.58 -6.47 -28.81
N GLY A 14 -15.39 -7.07 -28.80
CA GLY A 14 -14.92 -7.80 -27.63
C GLY A 14 -14.86 -6.79 -26.50
N THR A 15 -15.90 -6.76 -25.67
CA THR A 15 -15.87 -6.08 -24.39
C THR A 15 -14.95 -6.90 -23.52
N SER A 16 -13.63 -6.71 -23.67
CA SER A 16 -12.70 -7.06 -22.62
C SER A 16 -13.25 -6.38 -21.36
N PRO A 17 -13.64 -7.13 -20.31
CA PRO A 17 -14.06 -6.50 -19.07
C PRO A 17 -12.91 -5.56 -18.68
N GLY A 18 -13.18 -4.25 -18.65
CA GLY A 18 -12.16 -3.25 -18.36
C GLY A 18 -11.54 -3.54 -16.99
N LEU A 19 -10.37 -2.96 -16.69
CA LEU A 19 -9.71 -3.12 -15.39
C LEU A 19 -10.68 -2.91 -14.20
N LEU A 20 -11.63 -2.00 -14.34
CA LEU A 20 -12.65 -1.66 -13.35
C LEU A 20 -13.73 -2.76 -13.15
N ALA A 21 -13.88 -3.67 -14.10
CA ALA A 21 -14.84 -4.75 -14.04
C ALA A 21 -14.31 -5.99 -13.29
N SER A 22 -13.01 -6.04 -12.99
CA SER A 22 -12.38 -7.12 -12.22
C SER A 22 -11.68 -6.55 -10.99
N PRO A 23 -12.21 -6.79 -9.77
CA PRO A 23 -11.60 -6.32 -8.53
C PRO A 23 -10.15 -6.79 -8.37
N LEU A 24 -9.84 -8.03 -8.77
CA LEU A 24 -8.48 -8.57 -8.69
C LEU A 24 -7.54 -7.88 -9.68
N ALA A 25 -8.01 -7.58 -10.89
CA ALA A 25 -7.20 -6.86 -11.87
C ALA A 25 -6.93 -5.43 -11.42
N LEU A 26 -7.90 -4.78 -10.77
CA LEU A 26 -7.73 -3.46 -10.18
C LEU A 26 -6.70 -3.49 -9.05
N VAL A 27 -6.83 -4.41 -8.09
CA VAL A 27 -5.85 -4.54 -6.98
C VAL A 27 -4.44 -4.82 -7.51
N ALA A 28 -4.30 -5.73 -8.48
CA ALA A 28 -3.00 -6.02 -9.09
C ALA A 28 -2.41 -4.78 -9.81
N ALA A 29 -3.26 -3.99 -10.47
CA ALA A 29 -2.83 -2.75 -11.11
C ALA A 29 -2.41 -1.68 -10.10
N LEU A 30 -3.18 -1.50 -9.01
CA LEU A 30 -2.84 -0.56 -7.93
C LEU A 30 -1.56 -0.97 -7.21
N PHE A 31 -1.37 -2.27 -6.97
CA PHE A 31 -0.15 -2.83 -6.41
C PHE A 31 1.07 -2.48 -7.26
N ALA A 32 1.00 -2.79 -8.57
CA ALA A 32 2.07 -2.54 -9.52
C ALA A 32 2.35 -1.05 -9.69
N LEU A 33 1.29 -0.23 -9.77
CA LEU A 33 1.40 1.22 -9.86
C LEU A 33 2.04 1.82 -8.61
N GLY A 34 1.59 1.42 -7.43
CA GLY A 34 2.16 1.87 -6.15
C GLY A 34 3.63 1.50 -6.03
N LEU A 35 4.02 0.29 -6.44
CA LEU A 35 5.41 -0.14 -6.46
C LEU A 35 6.24 0.71 -7.43
N ALA A 36 5.76 0.93 -8.65
CA ALA A 36 6.47 1.73 -9.65
C ALA A 36 6.68 3.18 -9.19
N LEU A 37 5.66 3.81 -8.59
CA LEU A 37 5.75 5.18 -8.09
C LEU A 37 6.70 5.32 -6.90
N ARG A 38 6.80 4.30 -6.05
CA ARG A 38 7.60 4.33 -4.81
C ARG A 38 8.96 3.63 -4.93
N ALA A 39 9.26 2.98 -6.05
CA ALA A 39 10.47 2.17 -6.23
C ALA A 39 11.76 2.89 -5.82
N TRP A 40 11.89 4.17 -6.17
CA TRP A 40 13.07 4.98 -5.86
C TRP A 40 13.14 5.50 -4.42
N THR A 41 12.00 5.50 -3.71
CA THR A 41 11.89 5.96 -2.31
C THR A 41 12.06 4.85 -1.28
N PHE A 42 11.97 3.58 -1.71
CA PHE A 42 12.15 2.46 -0.79
C PHE A 42 13.57 2.43 -0.25
N GLY A 43 13.68 2.32 1.08
CA GLY A 43 14.95 2.33 1.79
C GLY A 43 15.50 3.73 2.07
N ASP A 44 14.87 4.80 1.56
CA ASP A 44 15.24 6.17 1.93
C ASP A 44 14.65 6.51 3.31
N PRO A 45 15.48 6.72 4.35
CA PRO A 45 15.01 7.13 5.67
C PRO A 45 14.52 8.57 5.71
N ASN A 46 15.00 9.43 4.82
CA ASN A 46 14.71 10.86 4.90
C ASN A 46 13.41 11.26 4.19
N LEU A 47 12.55 10.28 3.87
CA LEU A 47 11.32 10.52 3.13
C LEU A 47 10.30 11.29 3.98
N PHE A 48 10.11 10.87 5.24
CA PHE A 48 9.21 11.50 6.20
C PHE A 48 9.82 11.43 7.60
N VAL A 49 10.22 12.58 8.14
CA VAL A 49 10.92 12.69 9.43
C VAL A 49 10.14 12.05 10.60
N ASP A 50 8.81 12.10 10.54
CA ASP A 50 7.94 11.52 11.57
C ASP A 50 8.01 9.98 11.54
N ASP A 51 8.13 9.34 10.38
CA ASP A 51 8.08 7.88 10.25
C ASP A 51 9.31 7.22 10.89
N ASP A 52 10.48 7.83 10.71
CA ASP A 52 11.73 7.38 11.33
C ASP A 52 11.72 7.57 12.84
N PHE A 53 11.12 8.67 13.32
CA PHE A 53 10.86 8.86 14.74
C PHE A 53 10.00 7.71 15.28
N TYR A 54 8.87 7.37 14.66
CA TYR A 54 8.01 6.30 15.15
C TYR A 54 8.66 4.91 15.04
N LEU A 55 9.50 4.67 14.04
CA LEU A 55 10.30 3.44 13.97
C LEU A 55 11.23 3.31 15.16
N LEU A 56 11.94 4.38 15.52
CA LEU A 56 12.76 4.42 16.74
C LEU A 56 11.92 4.18 17.99
N VAL A 57 10.73 4.80 18.09
CA VAL A 57 9.82 4.56 19.22
C VAL A 57 9.42 3.08 19.32
N GLY A 58 9.05 2.45 18.21
CA GLY A 58 8.74 1.02 18.16
C GLY A 58 9.90 0.14 18.63
N GLN A 59 11.13 0.48 18.24
CA GLN A 59 12.35 -0.19 18.70
C GLN A 59 12.54 -0.04 20.21
N GLN A 60 12.38 1.17 20.75
CA GLN A 60 12.51 1.42 22.19
C GLN A 60 11.42 0.74 23.00
N MET A 61 10.22 0.58 22.45
CA MET A 61 9.15 -0.20 23.08
C MET A 61 9.52 -1.68 23.22
N HIS A 62 10.29 -2.26 22.30
CA HIS A 62 10.85 -3.62 22.50
C HIS A 62 11.86 -3.68 23.66
N HIS A 63 12.43 -2.54 24.06
CA HIS A 63 13.30 -2.40 25.23
C HIS A 63 12.57 -1.96 26.50
N GLY A 64 11.23 -1.91 26.47
CA GLY A 64 10.39 -1.62 27.64
C GLY A 64 9.94 -0.17 27.77
N ALA A 65 10.26 0.72 26.82
CA ALA A 65 9.72 2.07 26.82
C ALA A 65 8.20 2.07 26.60
N LEU A 66 7.47 2.91 27.33
CA LEU A 66 6.02 3.02 27.23
C LEU A 66 5.60 4.36 26.59
N PRO A 67 4.69 4.33 25.59
CA PRO A 67 4.04 5.54 25.11
C PRO A 67 3.34 6.28 26.24
N TYR A 68 3.42 7.61 26.21
CA TYR A 68 2.84 8.54 27.17
C TYR A 68 3.48 8.56 28.57
N VAL A 69 4.52 7.76 28.80
CA VAL A 69 5.31 7.76 30.05
C VAL A 69 6.75 8.13 29.76
N ASP A 70 7.45 7.28 28.98
CA ASP A 70 8.86 7.47 28.62
C ASP A 70 8.99 8.28 27.33
N ILE A 71 8.03 8.11 26.42
CA ILE A 71 8.00 8.76 25.11
C ILE A 71 6.64 9.41 24.92
N TRP A 72 6.63 10.73 24.77
CA TRP A 72 5.40 11.51 24.64
C TRP A 72 5.21 12.07 23.23
N ASP A 73 4.02 11.85 22.66
CA ASP A 73 3.50 12.54 21.48
C ASP A 73 1.96 12.62 21.54
N ARG A 74 1.32 13.46 20.71
CA ARG A 74 -0.14 13.65 20.65
C ARG A 74 -0.88 12.63 19.78
N LYS A 75 -0.20 11.71 19.08
CA LYS A 75 -0.83 10.66 18.27
C LYS A 75 -1.54 9.62 19.16
N PRO A 76 -2.55 8.91 18.62
CA PRO A 76 -3.22 7.83 19.34
C PRO A 76 -2.33 6.60 19.50
N LEU A 77 -2.61 5.79 20.53
CA LEU A 77 -1.84 4.59 20.89
C LEU A 77 -1.65 3.63 19.70
N GLY A 78 -2.65 3.53 18.82
CA GLY A 78 -2.59 2.64 17.66
C GLY A 78 -1.38 2.87 16.76
N LEU A 79 -0.91 4.12 16.62
CA LEU A 79 0.28 4.41 15.82
C LEU A 79 1.54 3.79 16.44
N PHE A 80 1.70 3.92 17.76
CA PHE A 80 2.81 3.32 18.50
C PHE A 80 2.81 1.80 18.37
N VAL A 81 1.64 1.17 18.48
CA VAL A 81 1.49 -0.29 18.33
C VAL A 81 1.83 -0.75 16.92
N LEU A 82 1.46 0.01 15.89
CA LEU A 82 1.83 -0.31 14.50
C LEU A 82 3.35 -0.26 14.31
N TYR A 83 4.02 0.77 14.80
CA TYR A 83 5.47 0.87 14.65
C TYR A 83 6.25 -0.10 15.54
N TRP A 84 5.72 -0.47 16.71
CA TRP A 84 6.21 -1.62 17.47
C TRP A 84 6.11 -2.92 16.65
N LEU A 85 4.98 -3.14 15.96
CA LEU A 85 4.82 -4.29 15.08
C LEU A 85 5.80 -4.24 13.89
N PHE A 86 5.97 -3.09 13.24
CA PHE A 86 6.90 -2.94 12.13
C PHE A 86 8.35 -3.16 12.57
N ALA A 87 8.74 -2.59 13.71
CA ALA A 87 10.08 -2.80 14.29
C ALA A 87 10.38 -4.28 14.57
N SER A 88 9.36 -5.11 14.85
CA SER A 88 9.55 -6.55 15.02
C SER A 88 9.98 -7.28 13.73
N ALA A 89 9.72 -6.70 12.55
CA ALA A 89 10.13 -7.24 11.26
C ALA A 89 11.55 -6.80 10.84
N GLY A 90 12.15 -5.83 11.53
CA GLY A 90 13.50 -5.35 11.26
C GLY A 90 13.72 -3.90 11.73
N SER A 91 14.98 -3.49 11.82
CA SER A 91 15.37 -2.15 12.27
C SER A 91 15.41 -1.10 11.16
N GLY A 92 15.27 -1.52 9.89
CA GLY A 92 15.33 -0.63 8.73
C GLY A 92 13.97 -0.07 8.33
N VAL A 93 14.00 1.05 7.61
CA VAL A 93 12.79 1.78 7.17
C VAL A 93 11.87 0.96 6.24
N LEU A 94 12.42 -0.05 5.56
CA LEU A 94 11.63 -0.99 4.76
C LEU A 94 10.54 -1.68 5.58
N ALA A 95 10.74 -1.87 6.88
CA ALA A 95 9.78 -2.53 7.76
C ALA A 95 8.41 -1.84 7.77
N TYR A 96 8.37 -0.50 7.82
CA TYR A 96 7.11 0.25 7.74
C TYR A 96 6.74 0.61 6.29
N GLN A 97 7.71 0.86 5.41
CA GLN A 97 7.43 1.30 4.03
C GLN A 97 6.68 0.22 3.23
N ILE A 98 7.04 -1.06 3.41
CA ILE A 98 6.33 -2.18 2.77
C ILE A 98 4.88 -2.25 3.30
N ALA A 99 4.70 -2.13 4.61
CA ALA A 99 3.37 -2.15 5.23
C ALA A 99 2.49 -0.99 4.71
N ALA A 100 3.06 0.22 4.59
CA ALA A 100 2.36 1.39 4.05
C ALA A 100 1.94 1.20 2.58
N TRP A 101 2.81 0.61 1.76
CA TRP A 101 2.49 0.30 0.36
C TRP A 101 1.39 -0.76 0.23
N LEU A 102 1.44 -1.82 1.05
CA LEU A 102 0.39 -2.85 1.07
C LEU A 102 -0.96 -2.26 1.54
N ALA A 103 -0.94 -1.43 2.59
CA ALA A 103 -2.14 -0.79 3.11
C ALA A 103 -2.78 0.16 2.09
N SER A 104 -1.97 0.99 1.41
CA SER A 104 -2.47 1.89 0.35
C SER A 104 -3.00 1.14 -0.87
N THR A 105 -2.40 0.00 -1.22
CA THR A 105 -2.94 -0.88 -2.27
C THR A 105 -4.31 -1.46 -1.88
N ALA A 106 -4.50 -1.81 -0.61
CA ALA A 106 -5.72 -2.42 -0.11
C ALA A 106 -6.89 -1.44 0.02
N THR A 107 -6.62 -0.12 0.13
CA THR A 107 -7.65 0.92 0.33
C THR A 107 -7.92 1.80 -0.90
N GLY A 108 -7.12 1.64 -1.97
CA GLY A 108 -7.24 2.41 -3.21
C GLY A 108 -8.31 1.92 -4.18
#